data_AF-A0A7S3Y2F4-F1
#
_entry.id   AF-A0A7S3Y2F4-F1
#
_cell.length_a   1.000
_cell.length_b   1.000
_cell.length_c   1.000
_cell.angle_alpha   90.00
_cell.angle_beta   90.00
_cell.angle_gamma   90.00
#
_symmetry.space_group_name_H-M   'P 1'
#
loop_
_entity.id
_entity.type
_entity.pdbx_description
1 polymer ?
#
loop_
_entity_poly.entity_id
_entity_poly.type
_entity_poly.pdbx_seq_one_letter_code
_entity_poly.pdbx_strand_id
1 'polypeptide(L)'
;MAAAVAAGRLGIPLLDPTTVDTAVAALAEAQWGAFQAATPLKRRKSWKKAVPWWTPELSALKVRFRRARKKRRRSAQHEEEFQRERLAFNRAMRTAKRRSWRKFCSGEKQPFGRVYKVLKGRGSNPISTIRGPDGVLISDPEQSVATLLDNFFPDKAAEVSEDATVAAAQESVERQASQFENWCRLSLPDDDDGPFTTFELRREIFQRGGYKAPGPDMIIGRVLKECIDEVEPHLASVTNACRDLGYFPRGWKVEDGVACAKPGKKDYTLMKAYRLLALLCAASKILEGMITSRVSWRAERGSWFHEHAYGFRPDRNKDGAVEELVTRAERAIHRGRVLVAVFFDVDGAFNQSWHPAVLTALQEKGCPPGLFCLISSFLRERQCNLNVNGFSASKLLRLGFPQGGVGPPIYWTTHNNRVAVYVEVGGEALFIGYADDNGFTVEGGPDELGALVELAWLPAYLSP
;
A
#
# COMPACT_ATOMS: atom_id res chain seq x y z
N MET A 1 18.45 -16.46 17.51
CA MET A 1 18.55 -15.44 18.57
C MET A 1 19.77 -15.65 19.45
N ALA A 2 19.92 -16.80 20.13
CA ALA A 2 21.07 -17.07 21.00
C ALA A 2 22.45 -16.75 20.40
N ALA A 3 22.70 -17.11 19.13
CA ALA A 3 23.97 -16.79 18.46
C ALA A 3 24.20 -15.27 18.24
N ALA A 4 23.13 -14.50 18.00
CA ALA A 4 23.23 -13.05 17.86
C ALA A 4 23.43 -12.36 19.22
N VAL A 5 22.83 -12.90 20.28
CA VAL A 5 23.08 -12.47 21.67
C VAL A 5 24.53 -12.77 22.08
N ALA A 6 25.02 -13.99 21.81
CA ALA A 6 26.41 -14.37 22.08
C ALA A 6 27.42 -13.51 21.30
N ALA A 7 27.07 -13.07 20.10
CA ALA A 7 27.86 -12.15 19.29
C ALA A 7 27.73 -10.67 19.71
N GLY A 8 26.99 -10.36 20.78
CA GLY A 8 26.78 -8.98 21.26
C GLY A 8 25.95 -8.10 20.31
N ARG A 9 25.20 -8.69 19.38
CA ARG A 9 24.36 -7.97 18.40
C ARG A 9 22.90 -7.82 18.86
N LEU A 10 22.48 -8.60 19.86
CA LEU A 10 21.21 -8.51 20.56
C LEU A 10 21.45 -8.60 22.07
N GLY A 11 20.54 -8.07 22.89
CA GLY A 11 20.67 -8.10 24.35
C GLY A 11 21.72 -7.13 24.92
N ILE A 12 22.15 -6.16 24.11
CA ILE A 12 22.97 -5.02 24.54
C ILE A 12 22.07 -3.80 24.83
N PRO A 13 22.51 -2.84 25.65
CA PRO A 13 21.80 -1.58 25.85
C PRO A 13 21.56 -0.85 24.53
N LEU A 14 20.33 -0.41 24.30
CA LEU A 14 19.91 0.34 23.11
C LEU A 14 19.80 1.83 23.46
N LEU A 15 20.95 2.51 23.48
CA LEU A 15 21.09 3.86 24.04
C LEU A 15 21.02 4.98 23.00
N ASP A 16 21.11 4.63 21.72
CA ASP A 16 21.14 5.58 20.62
C ASP A 16 20.60 4.97 19.31
N PRO A 17 20.28 5.79 18.29
CA PRO A 17 19.76 5.31 17.01
C PRO A 17 20.62 4.24 16.31
N THR A 18 21.95 4.29 16.44
CA THR A 18 22.85 3.32 15.80
C THR A 18 22.76 1.95 16.46
N THR A 19 22.70 1.91 17.79
CA THR A 19 22.49 0.64 18.53
C THR A 19 21.13 0.01 18.21
N VAL A 20 20.08 0.83 18.06
CA VAL A 20 18.74 0.38 17.64
C VAL A 20 18.76 -0.20 16.22
N ASP A 21 19.33 0.52 15.25
CA ASP A 21 19.44 0.04 13.86
C ASP A 21 20.23 -1.29 13.77
N THR A 22 21.31 -1.41 14.56
CA THR A 22 22.12 -2.62 14.63
C THR A 22 21.32 -3.81 15.17
N ALA A 23 20.55 -3.59 16.26
CA ALA A 23 19.70 -4.62 16.83
C ALA A 23 18.57 -5.04 15.87
N VAL A 24 17.97 -4.09 15.16
CA VAL A 24 16.97 -4.35 14.12
C VAL A 24 17.53 -5.22 12.99
N ALA A 25 18.71 -4.89 12.47
CA ALA A 25 19.37 -5.68 11.43
C ALA A 25 19.71 -7.09 11.93
N ALA A 26 20.26 -7.20 13.14
CA ALA A 26 20.60 -8.48 13.75
C ALA A 26 19.37 -9.37 13.99
N LEU A 27 18.23 -8.77 14.38
CA LEU A 27 16.97 -9.48 14.56
C LEU A 27 16.47 -10.05 13.23
N ALA A 28 16.46 -9.24 12.18
CA ALA A 28 16.04 -9.66 10.84
C ALA A 28 16.94 -10.78 10.29
N GLU A 29 18.27 -10.64 10.41
CA GLU A 29 19.23 -11.68 10.02
C GLU A 29 19.00 -12.99 10.78
N ALA A 30 18.79 -12.91 12.09
CA ALA A 30 18.56 -14.09 12.93
C ALA A 30 17.25 -14.81 12.56
N GLN A 31 16.18 -14.04 12.29
CA GLN A 31 14.89 -14.58 11.84
C GLN A 31 15.01 -15.23 10.46
N TRP A 32 15.66 -14.55 9.51
CA TRP A 32 15.85 -15.06 8.17
C TRP A 32 16.74 -16.30 8.14
N GLY A 33 17.84 -16.31 8.89
CA GLY A 33 18.72 -17.46 9.03
C GLY A 33 18.01 -18.67 9.64
N ALA A 34 17.20 -18.45 10.68
CA ALA A 34 16.37 -19.50 11.28
C ALA A 34 15.33 -20.05 10.28
N PHE A 35 14.69 -19.16 9.52
CA PHE A 35 13.73 -19.55 8.48
C PHE A 35 14.39 -20.39 7.38
N GLN A 36 15.55 -19.97 6.87
CA GLN A 36 16.30 -20.72 5.86
C GLN A 36 16.75 -22.10 6.36
N ALA A 37 17.21 -22.19 7.61
CA ALA A 37 17.61 -23.45 8.23
C ALA A 37 16.42 -24.42 8.39
N ALA A 38 15.26 -23.90 8.80
CA ALA A 38 14.04 -24.69 8.95
C ALA A 38 13.38 -25.05 7.60
N THR A 39 13.60 -24.26 6.55
CA THR A 39 12.98 -24.41 5.23
C THR A 39 13.99 -24.51 4.08
N PRO A 40 14.84 -25.55 4.05
CA PRO A 40 15.85 -25.70 3.01
C PRO A 40 15.20 -25.75 1.62
N LEU A 41 15.71 -24.95 0.69
CA LEU A 41 15.22 -24.87 -0.69
C LEU A 41 15.32 -26.25 -1.36
N LYS A 42 14.22 -26.99 -1.38
CA LYS A 42 14.14 -28.25 -2.14
C LYS A 42 14.05 -27.90 -3.62
N ARG A 43 15.06 -28.28 -4.40
CA ARG A 43 14.99 -28.24 -5.86
C ARG A 43 13.75 -29.01 -6.30
N ARG A 44 12.71 -28.31 -6.76
CA ARG A 44 11.56 -28.96 -7.36
C ARG A 44 12.11 -29.81 -8.51
N LYS A 45 11.97 -31.14 -8.41
CA LYS A 45 12.19 -32.02 -9.56
C LYS A 45 11.39 -31.41 -10.69
N SER A 46 12.03 -31.11 -11.82
CA SER A 46 11.34 -30.65 -13.00
C SER A 46 10.43 -31.79 -13.44
N TRP A 47 9.20 -31.79 -12.94
CA TRP A 47 8.16 -32.62 -13.52
C TRP A 47 8.11 -32.15 -14.97
N LYS A 48 8.57 -32.99 -15.90
CA LYS A 48 8.25 -32.81 -17.32
C LYS A 48 6.75 -32.57 -17.32
N LYS A 49 6.31 -31.36 -17.69
CA LYS A 49 4.91 -30.94 -17.55
C LYS A 49 4.02 -32.01 -18.18
N ALA A 50 3.50 -32.91 -17.36
CA ALA A 50 2.63 -33.97 -17.80
C ALA A 50 1.33 -33.25 -18.10
N VAL A 51 1.09 -33.00 -19.38
CA VAL A 51 -0.14 -32.33 -19.78
C VAL A 51 -1.31 -33.25 -19.42
N PRO A 52 -2.35 -32.74 -18.73
CA PRO A 52 -3.40 -33.57 -18.12
C PRO A 52 -4.27 -34.32 -19.14
N TRP A 53 -4.11 -34.01 -20.43
CA TRP A 53 -4.80 -34.65 -21.55
C TRP A 53 -3.95 -35.71 -22.28
N TRP A 54 -2.69 -35.93 -21.89
CA TRP A 54 -1.86 -36.96 -22.54
C TRP A 54 -2.26 -38.36 -22.06
N THR A 55 -2.57 -39.25 -22.99
CA THR A 55 -3.01 -40.63 -22.69
C THR A 55 -2.04 -41.66 -23.30
N PRO A 56 -2.00 -42.91 -22.78
CA PRO A 56 -1.23 -43.99 -23.40
C PRO A 56 -1.60 -44.23 -24.88
N GLU A 57 -2.88 -44.07 -25.22
CA GLU A 57 -3.39 -44.13 -26.60
C GLU A 57 -2.71 -43.09 -27.51
N LEU A 58 -2.56 -41.83 -27.04
CA LEU A 58 -1.85 -40.79 -27.79
C LEU A 58 -0.38 -41.11 -27.97
N SER A 59 0.27 -41.75 -26.99
CA SER A 59 1.64 -42.22 -27.13
C SER A 59 1.76 -43.26 -28.24
N ALA A 60 0.86 -44.23 -28.29
CA ALA A 60 0.83 -45.25 -29.33
C ALA A 60 0.58 -44.65 -30.72
N LEU A 61 -0.41 -43.77 -30.86
CA LEU A 61 -0.71 -43.07 -32.12
C LEU A 61 0.43 -42.16 -32.57
N LYS A 62 1.13 -41.49 -31.65
CA LYS A 62 2.30 -40.66 -31.96
C LYS A 62 3.44 -41.49 -32.54
N VAL A 63 3.66 -42.71 -32.03
CA VAL A 63 4.66 -43.63 -32.57
C VAL A 63 4.30 -44.05 -33.99
N ARG A 64 3.03 -44.43 -34.23
CA ARG A 64 2.55 -44.79 -35.58
C ARG A 64 2.67 -43.63 -36.57
N PHE A 65 2.22 -42.43 -36.18
CA PHE A 65 2.39 -41.20 -36.96
C PHE A 65 3.87 -40.90 -37.29
N ARG A 66 4.78 -41.04 -36.33
CA ARG A 66 6.22 -40.83 -36.56
C ARG A 66 6.82 -41.86 -37.51
N ARG A 67 6.41 -43.13 -37.39
CA ARG A 67 6.83 -44.22 -38.31
C ARG A 67 6.35 -43.94 -39.73
N ALA A 68 5.08 -43.60 -39.91
CA ALA A 68 4.49 -43.26 -41.21
C ALA A 68 5.17 -42.01 -41.82
N ARG A 69 5.45 -40.98 -41.02
CA ARG A 69 6.20 -39.80 -41.45
C ARG A 69 7.61 -40.14 -41.96
N LYS A 70 8.31 -41.09 -41.32
CA LYS A 70 9.65 -41.53 -41.73
C LYS A 70 9.60 -42.31 -43.05
N LYS A 71 8.58 -43.16 -43.25
CA LYS A 71 8.35 -43.87 -44.52
C LYS A 71 8.05 -42.89 -45.67
N ARG A 72 7.12 -41.96 -45.47
CA ARG A 72 6.78 -40.92 -46.44
C ARG A 72 7.96 -40.04 -46.85
N ARG A 73 8.90 -39.78 -45.93
CA ARG A 73 10.13 -39.04 -46.25
C ARG A 73 11.06 -39.80 -47.20
N ARG A 74 10.96 -41.13 -47.26
CA ARG A 74 11.78 -42.01 -48.12
C ARG A 74 11.14 -42.30 -49.48
N SER A 75 9.81 -42.33 -49.55
CA SER A 75 9.07 -42.52 -50.81
C SER A 75 7.69 -41.85 -50.74
N ALA A 76 7.29 -41.21 -51.84
CA ALA A 76 5.99 -40.57 -52.01
C ALA A 76 4.81 -41.58 -52.02
N GLN A 77 5.08 -42.85 -52.30
CA GLN A 77 4.06 -43.92 -52.31
C GLN A 77 3.40 -44.14 -50.94
N HIS A 78 4.00 -43.66 -49.84
CA HIS A 78 3.45 -43.76 -48.48
C HIS A 78 2.66 -42.51 -48.03
N GLU A 79 2.27 -41.63 -48.95
CA GLU A 79 1.50 -40.41 -48.62
C GLU A 79 0.15 -40.74 -47.96
N GLU A 80 -0.57 -41.73 -48.47
CA GLU A 80 -1.88 -42.15 -47.90
C GLU A 80 -1.74 -42.68 -46.46
N GLU A 81 -0.75 -43.55 -46.21
CA GLU A 81 -0.44 -44.08 -44.88
C GLU A 81 -0.10 -42.93 -43.91
N PHE A 82 0.70 -41.96 -44.36
CA PHE A 82 1.05 -40.79 -43.56
C PHE A 82 -0.17 -39.92 -43.23
N GLN A 83 -1.03 -39.62 -44.20
CA GLN A 83 -2.21 -38.80 -43.98
C GLN A 83 -3.20 -39.48 -43.03
N ARG A 84 -3.41 -40.80 -43.18
CA ARG A 84 -4.27 -41.59 -42.28
C ARG A 84 -3.81 -41.52 -40.83
N GLU A 85 -2.52 -41.81 -40.57
CA GLU A 85 -1.96 -41.79 -39.22
C GLU A 85 -1.87 -40.37 -38.63
N ARG A 86 -1.62 -39.36 -39.48
CA ARG A 86 -1.63 -37.94 -39.08
C ARG A 86 -3.03 -37.51 -38.64
N LEU A 87 -4.06 -37.85 -39.41
CA LEU A 87 -5.44 -37.53 -39.10
C LEU A 87 -5.90 -38.25 -37.82
N ALA A 88 -5.59 -39.54 -37.68
CA ALA A 88 -5.90 -40.32 -36.48
C ALA A 88 -5.27 -39.69 -35.22
N PHE A 89 -3.97 -39.38 -35.26
CA PHE A 89 -3.29 -38.74 -34.13
C PHE A 89 -3.86 -37.35 -33.81
N ASN A 90 -4.12 -36.52 -34.83
CA ASN A 90 -4.67 -35.17 -34.62
C ASN A 90 -6.10 -35.20 -34.07
N ARG A 91 -6.96 -36.10 -34.56
CA ARG A 91 -8.31 -36.29 -34.05
C ARG A 91 -8.28 -36.72 -32.58
N ALA A 92 -7.52 -37.77 -32.26
CA ALA A 92 -7.39 -38.25 -30.89
C ALA A 92 -6.84 -37.15 -29.96
N MET A 93 -5.84 -36.39 -30.39
CA MET A 93 -5.27 -35.30 -29.60
C MET A 93 -6.30 -34.20 -29.33
N ARG A 94 -7.10 -33.78 -30.32
CA ARG A 94 -8.16 -32.79 -30.14
C ARG A 94 -9.23 -33.30 -29.17
N THR A 95 -9.65 -34.55 -29.31
CA THR A 95 -10.62 -35.19 -28.43
C THR A 95 -10.13 -35.25 -26.99
N ALA A 96 -8.88 -35.66 -26.77
CA ALA A 96 -8.29 -35.75 -25.44
C ALA A 96 -8.16 -34.37 -24.77
N LYS A 97 -7.71 -33.35 -25.51
CA LYS A 97 -7.67 -31.95 -25.03
C LYS A 97 -9.06 -31.46 -24.62
N ARG A 98 -10.07 -31.68 -25.47
CA ARG A 98 -11.46 -31.27 -25.20
C ARG A 98 -12.04 -31.98 -23.99
N ARG A 99 -11.83 -33.30 -23.86
CA ARG A 99 -12.30 -34.10 -22.72
C ARG A 99 -11.65 -33.62 -21.41
N SER A 100 -10.33 -33.39 -21.41
CA SER A 100 -9.61 -32.87 -20.25
C SER A 100 -10.10 -31.48 -19.85
N TRP A 101 -10.31 -30.58 -20.81
CA TRP A 101 -10.85 -29.25 -20.53
C TRP A 101 -12.26 -29.31 -19.96
N ARG A 102 -13.15 -30.13 -20.54
CA ARG A 102 -14.50 -30.34 -20.02
C ARG A 102 -14.49 -30.89 -18.59
N LYS A 103 -13.62 -31.86 -18.29
CA LYS A 103 -13.43 -32.39 -16.92
C LYS A 103 -12.93 -31.31 -15.96
N PHE A 104 -12.00 -30.46 -16.39
CA PHE A 104 -11.52 -29.35 -15.59
C PHE A 104 -12.64 -28.34 -15.29
N CYS A 105 -13.42 -27.93 -16.30
CA CYS A 105 -14.51 -26.97 -16.10
C CYS A 105 -15.64 -27.53 -15.23
N SER A 106 -16.02 -28.80 -15.42
CA SER A 106 -17.08 -29.46 -14.63
C SER A 106 -16.69 -29.76 -13.18
N GLY A 107 -15.38 -29.83 -12.88
CA GLY A 107 -14.89 -30.01 -11.52
C GLY A 107 -14.74 -28.71 -10.71
N GLU A 108 -14.95 -27.55 -11.34
CA GLU A 108 -14.87 -26.25 -10.64
C GLU A 108 -16.16 -26.00 -9.87
N LYS A 109 -16.03 -25.90 -8.54
CA LYS A 109 -17.18 -25.69 -7.64
C LYS A 109 -17.42 -24.21 -7.34
N GLN A 110 -16.43 -23.35 -7.60
CA GLN A 110 -16.55 -21.92 -7.32
C GLN A 110 -16.97 -21.13 -8.57
N PRO A 111 -18.10 -20.39 -8.54
CA PRO A 111 -18.56 -19.59 -9.68
C PRO A 111 -17.52 -18.59 -10.19
N PHE A 112 -16.71 -18.00 -9.30
CA PHE A 112 -15.62 -17.07 -9.61
C PHE A 112 -14.22 -17.71 -9.53
N GLY A 113 -14.16 -19.04 -9.69
CA GLY A 113 -12.95 -19.84 -9.57
C GLY A 113 -11.98 -19.71 -10.74
N ARG A 114 -11.18 -20.75 -10.99
CA ARG A 114 -10.10 -20.73 -12.00
C ARG A 114 -10.63 -20.57 -13.42
N VAL A 115 -11.78 -21.19 -13.73
CA VAL A 115 -12.42 -21.11 -15.05
C VAL A 115 -12.82 -19.67 -15.39
N TYR A 116 -13.49 -18.98 -14.45
CA TYR A 116 -13.86 -17.58 -14.59
C TYR A 116 -12.63 -16.69 -14.85
N LYS A 117 -11.55 -16.89 -14.10
CA LYS A 117 -10.29 -16.13 -14.27
C LYS A 117 -9.61 -16.38 -15.62
N VAL A 118 -9.73 -17.59 -16.19
CA VAL A 118 -9.21 -17.89 -17.54
C VAL A 118 -10.05 -17.19 -18.61
N LEU A 119 -11.38 -17.21 -18.49
CA LEU A 119 -12.30 -16.57 -19.42
C LEU A 119 -12.22 -15.04 -19.41
N LYS A 120 -11.99 -14.46 -18.23
CA LYS A 120 -11.76 -13.01 -18.08
C LYS A 120 -10.47 -12.54 -18.78
N GLY A 121 -9.59 -13.47 -19.16
CA GLY A 121 -8.24 -13.18 -19.61
C GLY A 121 -7.34 -12.75 -18.45
N ARG A 122 -6.06 -13.07 -18.55
CA ARG A 122 -5.04 -12.39 -17.75
C ARG A 122 -4.57 -11.20 -18.56
N GLY A 123 -5.10 -10.02 -18.27
CA GLY A 123 -4.44 -8.78 -18.65
C GLY A 123 -3.12 -8.71 -17.88
N SER A 124 -2.06 -9.26 -18.46
CA SER A 124 -0.70 -9.02 -18.03
C SER A 124 -0.11 -8.14 -19.11
N ASN A 125 -0.32 -6.84 -19.02
CA ASN A 125 0.55 -5.91 -19.70
C ASN A 125 1.74 -5.75 -18.76
N PRO A 126 2.89 -6.40 -19.04
CA PRO A 126 4.08 -6.12 -18.28
C PRO A 126 4.33 -4.61 -18.37
N ILE A 127 4.58 -3.97 -17.23
CA ILE A 127 5.11 -2.60 -17.18
C ILE A 127 6.49 -2.67 -17.85
N SER A 128 6.54 -2.51 -19.16
CA SER A 128 7.78 -2.51 -19.95
C SER A 128 7.87 -1.29 -20.86
N THR A 129 6.77 -0.55 -21.03
CA THR A 129 6.69 0.64 -21.89
C THR A 129 5.63 1.58 -21.32
N ILE A 130 6.03 2.49 -20.45
CA ILE A 130 5.17 3.60 -20.01
C ILE A 130 5.44 4.83 -20.89
N ARG A 131 4.48 5.75 -20.96
CA ARG A 131 4.69 7.08 -21.54
C ARG A 131 5.34 7.97 -20.49
N GLY A 132 6.37 8.69 -20.90
CA GLY A 132 6.97 9.76 -20.11
C GLY A 132 6.04 10.97 -19.98
N PRO A 133 6.46 12.00 -19.23
CA PRO A 133 5.69 13.24 -19.08
C PRO A 133 5.42 13.98 -20.41
N ASP A 134 6.28 13.77 -21.41
CA ASP A 134 6.15 14.28 -22.79
C ASP A 134 5.14 13.49 -23.65
N GLY A 135 4.55 12.42 -23.11
CA GLY A 135 3.63 11.54 -23.80
C GLY A 135 4.29 10.51 -24.72
N VAL A 136 5.62 10.50 -24.82
CA VAL A 136 6.42 9.59 -25.65
C VAL A 136 6.64 8.28 -24.90
N LEU A 137 6.60 7.16 -25.61
CA LEU A 137 6.87 5.85 -25.01
C LEU A 137 8.36 5.72 -24.67
N ILE A 138 8.65 5.34 -23.43
CA ILE A 138 9.99 5.01 -22.98
C ILE A 138 10.32 3.60 -23.44
N SER A 139 11.39 3.46 -24.23
CA SER A 139 11.85 2.18 -24.77
C SER A 139 12.79 1.44 -23.82
N ASP A 140 13.49 2.17 -22.95
CA ASP A 140 14.36 1.59 -21.92
C ASP A 140 13.53 1.15 -20.69
N PRO A 141 13.55 -0.15 -20.33
CA PRO A 141 12.85 -0.63 -19.15
C PRO A 141 13.36 -0.03 -17.84
N GLU A 142 14.66 0.25 -17.69
CA GLU A 142 15.21 0.85 -16.46
C GLU A 142 14.70 2.28 -16.28
N GLN A 143 14.80 3.10 -17.32
CA GLN A 143 14.22 4.43 -17.36
C GLN A 143 12.70 4.42 -17.13
N SER A 144 11.98 3.41 -17.65
CA SER A 144 10.54 3.25 -17.39
C SER A 144 10.25 3.04 -15.90
N VAL A 145 11.02 2.21 -15.20
CA VAL A 145 10.83 1.98 -13.76
C VAL A 145 11.17 3.22 -12.96
N ALA A 146 12.27 3.90 -13.29
CA ALA A 146 12.65 5.15 -12.64
C ALA A 146 11.60 6.24 -12.83
N THR A 147 11.13 6.45 -14.06
CA THR A 147 10.10 7.46 -14.38
C THR A 147 8.77 7.12 -13.70
N LEU A 148 8.40 5.84 -13.59
CA LEU A 148 7.21 5.43 -12.86
C LEU A 148 7.32 5.76 -11.36
N LEU A 149 8.49 5.51 -10.77
CA LEU A 149 8.77 5.82 -9.37
C LEU A 149 8.74 7.34 -9.11
N ASP A 150 9.35 8.12 -10.00
CA ASP A 150 9.32 9.59 -9.93
C ASP A 150 7.92 10.15 -10.10
N ASN A 151 7.09 9.55 -10.96
CA ASN A 151 5.68 9.96 -11.07
C ASN A 151 4.88 9.64 -9.80
N PHE A 152 5.19 8.55 -9.10
CA PHE A 152 4.55 8.27 -7.82
C PHE A 152 5.01 9.24 -6.72
N PHE A 153 6.28 9.65 -6.73
CA PHE A 153 6.87 10.54 -5.73
C PHE A 153 7.65 11.67 -6.41
N PRO A 154 6.96 12.70 -6.94
CA PRO A 154 7.61 13.82 -7.60
C PRO A 154 8.39 14.67 -6.58
N ASP A 155 9.60 15.11 -6.95
CA ASP A 155 10.40 16.01 -6.10
C ASP A 155 9.84 17.43 -6.09
N LYS A 156 9.12 17.83 -7.15
CA LYS A 156 8.55 19.17 -7.34
C LYS A 156 7.57 19.62 -6.26
N ALA A 157 6.87 18.69 -5.60
CA ALA A 157 6.00 19.04 -4.48
C ALA A 157 6.78 19.46 -3.22
N ALA A 158 8.12 19.41 -3.25
CA ALA A 158 9.01 19.99 -2.24
C ALA A 158 9.73 21.27 -2.73
N GLU A 159 9.41 21.78 -3.92
CA GLU A 159 9.94 23.06 -4.40
C GLU A 159 9.18 24.21 -3.74
N VAL A 160 9.91 25.24 -3.30
CA VAL A 160 9.36 26.48 -2.74
C VAL A 160 8.50 27.14 -3.80
N SER A 161 7.27 27.53 -3.45
CA SER A 161 6.39 28.24 -4.38
C SER A 161 7.06 29.50 -4.93
N GLU A 162 6.89 29.78 -6.23
CA GLU A 162 7.32 31.05 -6.83
C GLU A 162 6.56 32.25 -6.24
N ASP A 163 5.38 32.01 -5.64
CA ASP A 163 4.63 33.00 -4.88
C ASP A 163 5.28 33.21 -3.51
N ALA A 164 5.82 34.42 -3.28
CA ALA A 164 6.49 34.80 -2.04
C ALA A 164 5.62 34.64 -0.78
N THR A 165 4.29 34.80 -0.91
CA THR A 165 3.36 34.64 0.22
C THR A 165 3.24 33.17 0.60
N VAL A 166 3.09 32.30 -0.40
CA VAL A 166 3.02 30.84 -0.20
C VAL A 166 4.34 30.31 0.31
N ALA A 167 5.47 30.78 -0.22
CA ALA A 167 6.81 30.42 0.25
C ALA A 167 7.02 30.78 1.73
N ALA A 168 6.65 31.99 2.14
CA ALA A 168 6.75 32.43 3.54
C ALA A 168 5.84 31.61 4.47
N ALA A 169 4.63 31.26 4.02
CA ALA A 169 3.73 30.38 4.76
C ALA A 169 4.32 28.97 4.92
N GLN A 170 4.90 28.41 3.85
CA GLN A 170 5.57 27.10 3.88
C GLN A 170 6.73 27.12 4.88
N GLU A 171 7.62 28.11 4.82
CA GLU A 171 8.74 28.25 5.75
C GLU A 171 8.26 28.34 7.21
N SER A 172 7.17 29.08 7.46
CA SER A 172 6.59 29.18 8.80
C SER A 172 6.11 27.83 9.34
N VAL A 173 5.46 27.01 8.51
CA VAL A 173 4.99 25.66 8.88
C VAL A 173 6.16 24.73 9.15
N GLU A 174 7.21 24.74 8.32
CA GLU A 174 8.42 23.94 8.55
C GLU A 174 9.13 24.30 9.84
N ARG A 175 9.27 25.61 10.09
CA ARG A 175 9.86 26.13 11.32
C ARG A 175 9.04 25.74 12.54
N GLN A 176 7.71 25.86 12.47
CA GLN A 176 6.82 25.46 13.55
C GLN A 176 6.95 23.97 13.87
N ALA A 177 6.86 23.09 12.86
CA ALA A 177 7.01 21.64 13.05
C ALA A 177 8.39 21.28 13.65
N SER A 178 9.45 21.93 13.18
CA SER A 178 10.83 21.69 13.65
C SER A 178 11.05 22.18 15.09
N GLN A 179 10.52 23.35 15.44
CA GLN A 179 10.59 23.88 16.81
C GLN A 179 9.83 23.00 17.79
N PHE A 180 8.64 22.54 17.42
CA PHE A 180 7.87 21.63 18.26
C PHE A 180 8.56 20.28 18.41
N GLU A 181 9.13 19.72 17.34
CA GLU A 181 9.91 18.49 17.46
C GLU A 181 11.08 18.62 18.45
N ASN A 182 11.82 19.72 18.38
CA ASN A 182 12.93 19.98 19.30
C ASN A 182 12.44 20.08 20.76
N TRP A 183 11.30 20.75 20.99
CA TRP A 183 10.67 20.78 22.30
C TRP A 183 10.22 19.38 22.77
N CYS A 184 9.62 18.59 21.90
CA CYS A 184 9.22 17.22 22.21
C CYS A 184 10.42 16.35 22.61
N ARG A 185 11.56 16.48 21.90
CA ARG A 185 12.79 15.71 22.19
C ARG A 185 13.35 15.98 23.57
N LEU A 186 13.18 17.20 24.10
CA LEU A 186 13.59 17.55 25.47
C LEU A 186 12.75 16.86 26.55
N SER A 187 11.57 16.35 26.19
CA SER A 187 10.65 15.67 27.11
C SER A 187 10.84 14.15 27.14
N LEU A 188 11.76 13.61 26.34
CA LEU A 188 11.99 12.16 26.26
C LEU A 188 13.07 11.71 27.26
N PRO A 189 12.93 10.52 27.88
CA PRO A 189 11.86 9.53 27.69
C PRO A 189 10.64 9.73 28.62
N ASP A 190 10.67 10.77 29.46
CA ASP A 190 9.75 11.00 30.58
C ASP A 190 8.38 11.59 30.18
N ASP A 191 7.90 11.27 28.99
CA ASP A 191 6.58 11.71 28.53
C ASP A 191 5.42 10.91 29.18
N ASP A 192 4.21 11.49 29.14
CA ASP A 192 3.01 10.91 29.77
C ASP A 192 2.48 9.63 29.08
N ASP A 193 3.11 9.14 27.99
CA ASP A 193 2.59 8.02 27.21
C ASP A 193 3.04 6.64 27.76
N GLY A 194 4.08 6.61 28.60
CA GLY A 194 4.62 5.39 29.22
C GLY A 194 5.15 4.35 28.20
N PRO A 195 5.87 3.31 28.65
CA PRO A 195 6.44 2.29 27.76
C PRO A 195 5.36 1.49 27.01
N PHE A 196 5.71 0.97 25.84
CA PHE A 196 4.89 -0.02 25.13
C PHE A 196 4.84 -1.32 25.91
N THR A 197 3.63 -1.82 26.15
CA THR A 197 3.41 -3.08 26.85
C THR A 197 3.59 -4.29 25.94
N THR A 198 3.95 -5.44 26.51
CA THR A 198 3.96 -6.71 25.77
C THR A 198 2.57 -7.10 25.27
N PHE A 199 1.50 -6.64 25.93
CA PHE A 199 0.13 -6.82 25.47
C PHE A 199 -0.14 -6.06 24.16
N GLU A 200 0.24 -4.77 24.08
CA GLU A 200 0.14 -3.99 22.84
C GLU A 200 0.92 -4.65 21.70
N LEU A 201 2.15 -5.07 21.99
CA LEU A 201 3.02 -5.76 21.04
C LEU A 201 2.37 -7.06 20.52
N ARG A 202 1.90 -7.94 21.42
CA ARG A 202 1.21 -9.18 21.05
C ARG A 202 -0.06 -8.91 20.27
N ARG A 203 -0.88 -7.95 20.70
CA ARG A 203 -2.11 -7.56 19.98
C ARG A 203 -1.78 -7.21 18.53
N GLU A 204 -0.77 -6.37 18.32
CA GLU A 204 -0.34 -5.96 16.97
C GLU A 204 0.16 -7.14 16.13
N ILE A 205 0.92 -8.07 16.71
CA ILE A 205 1.39 -9.27 16.00
C ILE A 205 0.20 -10.15 15.59
N PHE A 206 -0.71 -10.44 16.53
CA PHE A 206 -1.77 -11.43 16.32
C PHE A 206 -2.94 -10.92 15.47
N GLN A 207 -3.29 -9.63 15.54
CA GLN A 207 -4.37 -9.06 14.72
C GLN A 207 -4.03 -8.99 13.22
N ARG A 208 -2.74 -8.98 12.88
CA ARG A 208 -2.28 -8.89 11.48
C ARG A 208 -2.38 -10.24 10.76
N GLY A 209 -2.63 -10.22 9.46
CA GLY A 209 -2.67 -11.43 8.64
C GLY A 209 -1.30 -12.12 8.53
N GLY A 210 -1.21 -13.41 8.86
CA GLY A 210 0.08 -14.13 8.91
C GLY A 210 0.74 -14.37 7.53
N TYR A 211 -0.04 -14.50 6.47
CA TYR A 211 0.47 -14.81 5.12
C TYR A 211 0.42 -13.62 4.16
N LYS A 212 0.44 -12.39 4.69
CA LYS A 212 0.58 -11.19 3.86
C LYS A 212 2.00 -11.14 3.28
N ALA A 213 2.16 -10.48 2.13
CA ALA A 213 3.46 -10.32 1.50
C ALA A 213 4.43 -9.61 2.46
N PRO A 214 5.69 -10.08 2.57
CA PRO A 214 6.69 -9.44 3.41
C PRO A 214 7.20 -8.16 2.74
N GLY A 215 7.94 -7.35 3.52
CA GLY A 215 8.76 -6.27 2.97
C GLY A 215 10.17 -6.75 2.61
N PRO A 216 11.16 -5.84 2.56
CA PRO A 216 12.53 -6.14 2.13
C PRO A 216 13.24 -7.23 2.94
N ASP A 217 12.84 -7.44 4.19
CA ASP A 217 13.39 -8.46 5.08
C ASP A 217 12.91 -9.89 4.78
N MET A 218 11.92 -10.05 3.89
CA MET A 218 11.30 -11.32 3.51
C MET A 218 10.61 -12.09 4.65
N ILE A 219 10.42 -11.46 5.82
CA ILE A 219 9.82 -12.10 6.99
C ILE A 219 8.30 -11.87 6.99
N ILE A 220 7.55 -12.96 6.80
CA ILE A 220 6.09 -12.90 6.86
C ILE A 220 5.59 -12.90 8.31
N GLY A 221 4.42 -12.30 8.55
CA GLY A 221 3.82 -12.25 9.89
C GLY A 221 3.60 -13.63 10.53
N ARG A 222 3.45 -14.70 9.75
CA ARG A 222 3.33 -16.07 10.28
C ARG A 222 4.60 -16.48 11.01
N VAL A 223 5.79 -16.11 10.53
CA VAL A 223 7.06 -16.43 11.22
C VAL A 223 7.09 -15.77 12.59
N LEU A 224 6.65 -14.52 12.70
CA LEU A 224 6.57 -13.80 13.98
C LEU A 224 5.59 -14.46 14.95
N LYS A 225 4.47 -14.99 14.45
CA LYS A 225 3.47 -15.70 15.29
C LYS A 225 3.97 -17.05 15.78
N GLU A 226 4.65 -17.82 14.93
CA GLU A 226 5.18 -19.13 15.32
C GLU A 226 6.35 -19.03 16.30
N CYS A 227 7.16 -17.97 16.19
CA CYS A 227 8.36 -17.79 16.98
C CYS A 227 8.18 -16.70 18.06
N ILE A 228 6.95 -16.44 18.50
CA ILE A 228 6.62 -15.29 19.35
C ILE A 228 7.45 -15.28 20.65
N ASP A 229 7.60 -16.42 21.31
CA ASP A 229 8.30 -16.53 22.59
C ASP A 229 9.78 -16.14 22.49
N GLU A 230 10.39 -16.38 21.34
CA GLU A 230 11.80 -16.07 21.07
C GLU A 230 12.00 -14.64 20.54
N VAL A 231 11.00 -14.08 19.87
CA VAL A 231 11.09 -12.79 19.18
C VAL A 231 10.60 -11.64 20.07
N GLU A 232 9.59 -11.89 20.91
CA GLU A 232 8.95 -10.87 21.74
C GLU A 232 9.91 -10.11 22.65
N PRO A 233 10.83 -10.74 23.41
CA PRO A 233 11.72 -9.99 24.30
C PRO A 233 12.60 -8.99 23.55
N HIS A 234 13.04 -9.37 22.35
CA HIS A 234 13.87 -8.52 21.50
C HIS A 234 13.06 -7.42 20.83
N LEU A 235 11.87 -7.72 20.30
CA LEU A 235 11.00 -6.69 19.75
C LEU A 235 10.57 -5.69 20.82
N ALA A 236 10.19 -6.14 22.01
CA ALA A 236 9.79 -5.28 23.12
C ALA A 236 10.93 -4.33 23.54
N SER A 237 12.16 -4.83 23.60
CA SER A 237 13.35 -4.02 23.87
C SER A 237 13.57 -2.97 22.79
N VAL A 238 13.54 -3.36 21.51
CA VAL A 238 13.72 -2.43 20.38
C VAL A 238 12.61 -1.39 20.33
N THR A 239 11.34 -1.77 20.46
CA THR A 239 10.22 -0.84 20.34
C THR A 239 10.16 0.16 21.49
N ASN A 240 10.58 -0.24 22.70
CA ASN A 240 10.69 0.70 23.81
C ASN A 240 11.90 1.62 23.67
N ALA A 241 13.05 1.12 23.18
CA ALA A 241 14.17 2.00 22.84
C ALA A 241 13.80 3.02 21.75
N CYS A 242 13.01 2.60 20.74
CA CYS A 242 12.45 3.51 19.74
C CYS A 242 11.62 4.63 20.38
N ARG A 243 10.74 4.29 21.34
CA ARG A 243 9.93 5.25 22.09
C ARG A 243 10.83 6.23 22.86
N ASP A 244 11.73 5.69 23.67
CA ASP A 244 12.56 6.49 24.59
C ASP A 244 13.48 7.45 23.84
N LEU A 245 13.92 7.08 22.63
CA LEU A 245 14.74 7.92 21.76
C LEU A 245 13.94 8.81 20.81
N GLY A 246 12.61 8.60 20.69
CA GLY A 246 11.80 9.22 19.64
C GLY A 246 12.35 8.91 18.25
N TYR A 247 12.77 7.66 18.03
CA TYR A 247 13.51 7.21 16.85
C TYR A 247 12.84 5.99 16.19
N PHE A 248 12.52 6.11 14.91
CA PHE A 248 12.01 5.02 14.08
C PHE A 248 13.15 4.42 13.23
N PRO A 249 13.44 3.11 13.33
CA PRO A 249 14.62 2.49 12.73
C PRO A 249 14.69 2.65 11.21
N ARG A 250 15.88 2.93 10.67
CA ARG A 250 16.08 3.16 9.22
C ARG A 250 15.67 1.97 8.38
N GLY A 251 16.06 0.76 8.77
CA GLY A 251 15.68 -0.47 8.06
C GLY A 251 14.17 -0.73 8.04
N TRP A 252 13.41 -0.14 8.97
CA TRP A 252 11.95 -0.24 9.03
C TRP A 252 11.22 0.84 8.21
N LYS A 253 11.95 1.83 7.70
CA LYS A 253 11.44 2.91 6.82
C LYS A 253 11.65 2.61 5.33
N VAL A 254 12.25 1.46 5.00
CA VAL A 254 12.44 0.99 3.63
C VAL A 254 11.24 0.14 3.20
N GLU A 255 10.64 0.48 2.06
CA GLU A 255 9.51 -0.24 1.46
C GLU A 255 9.87 -0.82 0.09
N ASP A 256 9.33 -2.00 -0.21
CA ASP A 256 9.28 -2.50 -1.58
C ASP A 256 7.97 -2.03 -2.23
N GLY A 257 8.10 -1.23 -3.29
CA GLY A 257 7.00 -0.71 -4.09
C GLY A 257 6.49 -1.76 -5.08
N VAL A 258 5.16 -1.95 -5.10
CA VAL A 258 4.48 -2.81 -6.07
C VAL A 258 3.51 -1.99 -6.91
N ALA A 259 3.88 -1.75 -8.17
CA ALA A 259 3.01 -1.07 -9.13
C ALA A 259 1.86 -1.99 -9.57
N CYS A 260 0.67 -1.72 -9.04
CA CYS A 260 -0.56 -2.48 -9.31
C CYS A 260 -1.40 -1.79 -10.39
N ALA A 261 -1.68 -2.50 -11.47
CA ALA A 261 -2.58 -2.06 -12.53
C ALA A 261 -4.01 -1.85 -12.01
N LYS A 262 -4.55 -0.63 -12.16
CA LYS A 262 -5.96 -0.31 -11.88
C LYS A 262 -6.85 -1.02 -12.90
N PRO A 263 -7.89 -1.75 -12.48
CA PRO A 263 -8.74 -2.51 -13.39
C PRO A 263 -9.49 -1.60 -14.37
N GLY A 264 -9.73 -2.09 -15.59
CA GLY A 264 -10.59 -1.43 -16.58
C GLY A 264 -10.01 -0.18 -17.25
N LYS A 265 -8.72 0.13 -17.05
CA LYS A 265 -8.08 1.23 -17.78
C LYS A 265 -7.90 0.87 -19.26
N LYS A 266 -8.20 1.83 -20.14
CA LYS A 266 -8.12 1.68 -21.60
C LYS A 266 -6.67 1.60 -22.09
N ASP A 267 -5.76 2.30 -21.41
CA ASP A 267 -4.35 2.40 -21.76
C ASP A 267 -3.48 2.23 -20.51
N TYR A 268 -2.65 1.18 -20.50
CA TYR A 268 -1.70 0.86 -19.43
C TYR A 268 -0.28 1.35 -19.73
N THR A 269 -0.09 2.12 -20.80
CA THR A 269 1.12 2.91 -21.00
C THR A 269 1.09 4.19 -20.15
N LEU A 270 -0.09 4.61 -19.67
CA LEU A 270 -0.25 5.78 -18.81
C LEU A 270 0.06 5.45 -17.35
N MET A 271 0.92 6.26 -16.70
CA MET A 271 1.32 6.05 -15.30
C MET A 271 0.13 6.10 -14.32
N LYS A 272 -0.87 6.95 -14.58
CA LYS A 272 -2.13 7.01 -13.80
C LYS A 272 -2.96 5.73 -13.79
N ALA A 273 -2.66 4.79 -14.70
CA ALA A 273 -3.27 3.47 -14.75
C ALA A 273 -2.73 2.53 -13.67
N TYR A 274 -1.72 2.93 -12.90
CA TYR A 274 -1.13 2.15 -11.82
C TYR A 274 -1.36 2.82 -10.46
N ARG A 275 -1.33 2.01 -9.41
CA ARG A 275 -1.26 2.43 -8.01
C ARG A 275 -0.05 1.76 -7.38
N LEU A 276 0.76 2.51 -6.66
CA LEU A 276 1.86 1.93 -5.90
C LEU A 276 1.34 1.39 -4.56
N LEU A 277 1.71 0.16 -4.22
CA LEU A 277 1.54 -0.40 -2.89
C LEU A 277 2.91 -0.47 -2.21
N ALA A 278 2.97 -0.07 -0.94
CA ALA A 278 4.18 -0.12 -0.13
C ALA A 278 4.22 -1.39 0.73
N LEU A 279 5.21 -2.24 0.51
CA LEU A 279 5.48 -3.41 1.34
C LEU A 279 6.57 -3.09 2.37
N LEU A 280 6.14 -2.63 3.55
CA LEU A 280 7.01 -2.51 4.72
C LEU A 280 7.19 -3.87 5.40
N CYS A 281 8.32 -4.04 6.10
CA CYS A 281 8.55 -5.21 6.92
C CYS A 281 7.50 -5.36 8.04
N ALA A 282 7.30 -6.59 8.50
CA ALA A 282 6.26 -6.88 9.49
C ALA A 282 6.53 -6.17 10.84
N ALA A 283 7.80 -6.08 11.26
CA ALA A 283 8.21 -5.39 12.49
C ALA A 283 7.95 -3.88 12.44
N SER A 284 8.22 -3.22 11.30
CA SER A 284 7.86 -1.80 11.08
C SER A 284 6.37 -1.57 11.32
N LYS A 285 5.52 -2.41 10.71
CA LYS A 285 4.06 -2.31 10.86
C LYS A 285 3.59 -2.59 12.29
N ILE A 286 4.32 -3.38 13.08
CA ILE A 286 4.01 -3.65 14.48
C ILE A 286 4.26 -2.39 15.31
N LEU A 287 5.44 -1.76 15.20
CA LEU A 287 5.74 -0.50 15.89
C LEU A 287 4.74 0.59 15.48
N GLU A 288 4.54 0.76 14.17
CA GLU A 288 3.57 1.70 13.62
C GLU A 288 2.15 1.43 14.15
N GLY A 289 1.75 0.17 14.30
CA GLY A 289 0.45 -0.21 14.85
C GLY A 289 0.27 0.15 16.33
N MET A 290 1.30 -0.01 17.15
CA MET A 290 1.26 0.42 18.55
C MET A 290 1.13 1.95 18.64
N ILE A 291 1.92 2.69 17.85
CA ILE A 291 1.81 4.15 17.73
C ILE A 291 0.40 4.55 17.30
N THR A 292 -0.09 3.96 16.21
CA THR A 292 -1.40 4.27 15.61
C THR A 292 -2.53 3.99 16.59
N SER A 293 -2.45 2.90 17.36
CA SER A 293 -3.45 2.57 18.37
C SER A 293 -3.54 3.66 19.45
N ARG A 294 -2.39 4.14 19.95
CA ARG A 294 -2.34 5.21 20.95
C ARG A 294 -2.80 6.56 20.41
N VAL A 295 -2.40 6.89 19.17
CA VAL A 295 -2.82 8.12 18.49
C VAL A 295 -4.32 8.08 18.20
N SER A 296 -4.85 6.98 17.67
CA SER A 296 -6.27 6.85 17.35
C SER A 296 -7.15 6.96 18.59
N TRP A 297 -6.76 6.34 19.71
CA TRP A 297 -7.50 6.49 20.97
C TRP A 297 -7.53 7.95 21.46
N ARG A 298 -6.41 8.68 21.37
CA ARG A 298 -6.36 10.11 21.71
C ARG A 298 -7.17 10.96 20.74
N ALA A 299 -7.11 10.63 19.46
CA ALA A 299 -7.81 11.38 18.42
C ALA A 299 -9.32 11.30 18.59
N GLU A 300 -9.87 10.13 18.91
CA GLU A 300 -11.29 9.98 19.21
C GLU A 300 -11.66 10.61 20.56
N ARG A 301 -10.85 10.39 21.61
CA ARG A 301 -11.13 10.97 22.94
C ARG A 301 -11.05 12.50 22.97
N GLY A 302 -10.14 13.08 22.19
CA GLY A 302 -9.89 14.52 22.12
C GLY A 302 -10.59 15.22 20.96
N SER A 303 -11.50 14.55 20.26
CA SER A 303 -12.23 15.10 19.10
C SER A 303 -11.29 15.74 18.07
N TRP A 304 -10.18 15.08 17.75
CA TRP A 304 -9.22 15.59 16.77
C TRP A 304 -9.84 15.66 15.37
N PHE A 305 -10.75 14.73 15.08
CA PHE A 305 -11.39 14.63 13.79
C PHE A 305 -12.69 15.39 13.73
N HIS A 306 -13.00 15.92 12.54
CA HIS A 306 -14.30 16.51 12.26
C HIS A 306 -15.41 15.47 12.44
N GLU A 307 -16.59 15.90 12.91
CA GLU A 307 -17.71 14.99 13.17
C GLU A 307 -18.11 14.19 11.91
N HIS A 308 -18.10 14.88 10.77
CA HIS A 308 -18.45 14.34 9.45
C HIS A 308 -17.25 13.84 8.63
N ALA A 309 -16.11 13.61 9.29
CA ALA A 309 -15.03 12.81 8.72
C ALA A 309 -15.30 11.33 9.05
N TYR A 310 -15.57 10.50 8.04
CA TYR A 310 -15.98 9.10 8.20
C TYR A 310 -14.87 8.09 7.87
N GLY A 311 -13.86 8.50 7.10
CA GLY A 311 -12.81 7.60 6.62
C GLY A 311 -11.91 7.10 7.75
N PHE A 312 -11.65 5.79 7.77
CA PHE A 312 -10.64 5.14 8.64
C PHE A 312 -10.79 5.37 10.16
N ARG A 313 -12.01 5.67 10.62
CA ARG A 313 -12.33 5.86 12.04
C ARG A 313 -13.11 4.68 12.61
N PRO A 314 -12.93 4.36 13.90
CA PRO A 314 -13.79 3.42 14.60
C PRO A 314 -15.26 3.84 14.48
N ASP A 315 -16.15 2.87 14.28
CA ASP A 315 -17.61 3.06 14.23
C ASP A 315 -18.12 4.09 13.19
N ARG A 316 -17.30 4.39 12.17
CA ARG A 316 -17.65 5.21 11.01
C ARG A 316 -17.43 4.39 9.75
N ASN A 317 -18.34 4.53 8.78
CA ASN A 317 -18.26 3.82 7.52
C ASN A 317 -18.85 4.67 6.38
N LYS A 318 -18.63 4.19 5.15
CA LYS A 318 -19.10 4.86 3.93
C LYS A 318 -20.63 5.00 3.86
N ASP A 319 -21.37 4.03 4.39
CA ASP A 319 -22.83 4.01 4.28
C ASP A 319 -23.43 5.08 5.20
N GLY A 320 -22.84 5.28 6.39
CA GLY A 320 -23.19 6.38 7.30
C GLY A 320 -22.89 7.77 6.70
N ALA A 321 -21.80 7.92 5.94
CA ALA A 321 -21.53 9.17 5.22
C ALA A 321 -22.62 9.46 4.17
N VAL A 322 -23.01 8.45 3.39
CA VAL A 322 -24.07 8.59 2.38
C VAL A 322 -25.42 8.87 3.04
N GLU A 323 -25.75 8.17 4.12
CA GLU A 323 -27.00 8.35 4.88
C GLU A 323 -27.12 9.78 5.42
N GLU A 324 -26.03 10.33 5.99
CA GLU A 324 -26.00 11.72 6.46
C GLU A 324 -26.27 12.71 5.32
N LEU A 325 -25.63 12.52 4.16
CA LEU A 325 -25.85 13.38 2.99
C LEU A 325 -27.29 13.31 2.47
N VAL A 326 -27.85 12.10 2.34
CA VAL A 326 -29.23 11.89 1.88
C VAL A 326 -30.21 12.52 2.87
N THR A 327 -30.00 12.31 4.17
CA THR A 327 -30.83 12.89 5.23
C THR A 327 -30.82 14.41 5.17
N ARG A 328 -29.67 15.05 4.93
CA ARG A 328 -29.60 16.51 4.72
C ARG A 328 -30.39 16.95 3.51
N ALA A 329 -30.27 16.23 2.40
CA ALA A 329 -30.99 16.56 1.16
C ALA A 329 -32.50 16.48 1.36
N GLU A 330 -32.99 15.41 2.01
CA GLU A 330 -34.42 15.23 2.31
C GLU A 330 -34.94 16.34 3.25
N ARG A 331 -34.17 16.72 4.27
CA ARG A 331 -34.52 17.85 5.16
C ARG A 331 -34.58 19.19 4.42
N ALA A 332 -33.65 19.46 3.52
CA ALA A 332 -33.67 20.66 2.69
C ALA A 332 -34.93 20.70 1.82
N ILE A 333 -35.25 19.59 1.15
CA ILE A 333 -36.46 19.45 0.32
C ILE A 333 -37.73 19.67 1.15
N HIS A 334 -37.81 19.10 2.36
CA HIS A 334 -38.96 19.28 3.24
C HIS A 334 -39.16 20.74 3.67
N ARG A 335 -38.07 21.52 3.74
CA ARG A 335 -38.10 22.96 4.02
C ARG A 335 -38.35 23.82 2.77
N GLY A 336 -38.63 23.21 1.61
CA GLY A 336 -38.80 23.92 0.34
C GLY A 336 -37.50 24.52 -0.22
N ARG A 337 -36.35 23.97 0.19
CA ARG A 337 -35.01 24.42 -0.17
C ARG A 337 -34.29 23.37 -1.01
N VAL A 338 -33.14 23.75 -1.56
CA VAL A 338 -32.26 22.87 -2.32
C VAL A 338 -30.96 22.67 -1.56
N LEU A 339 -30.43 21.45 -1.58
CA LEU A 339 -29.08 21.15 -1.11
C LEU A 339 -28.15 21.01 -2.33
N VAL A 340 -27.06 21.77 -2.33
CA VAL A 340 -25.97 21.63 -3.29
C VAL A 340 -24.82 20.93 -2.60
N ALA A 341 -24.28 19.87 -3.21
CA ALA A 341 -23.10 19.18 -2.73
C ALA A 341 -21.98 19.28 -3.78
N VAL A 342 -20.83 19.81 -3.38
CA VAL A 342 -19.62 19.88 -4.22
C VAL A 342 -18.61 18.89 -3.66
N PHE A 343 -18.11 18.00 -4.52
CA PHE A 343 -17.09 17.02 -4.18
C PHE A 343 -15.79 17.33 -4.91
N PHE A 344 -14.67 17.12 -4.23
CA PHE A 344 -13.34 17.28 -4.80
C PHE A 344 -12.45 16.11 -4.37
N ASP A 345 -11.58 15.71 -5.28
CA ASP A 345 -10.61 14.63 -5.10
C ASP A 345 -9.22 15.26 -4.93
N VAL A 346 -8.52 14.89 -3.87
CA VAL A 346 -7.17 15.40 -3.60
C VAL A 346 -6.16 14.54 -4.35
N ASP A 347 -5.55 15.10 -5.41
CA ASP A 347 -4.55 14.35 -6.16
C ASP A 347 -3.35 14.00 -5.28
N GLY A 348 -2.90 12.75 -5.39
CA GLY A 348 -1.71 12.29 -4.71
C GLY A 348 -1.76 12.33 -3.17
N ALA A 349 -2.92 12.37 -2.51
CA ALA A 349 -3.03 12.48 -1.04
C ALA A 349 -1.98 11.66 -0.27
N PHE A 350 -1.92 10.33 -0.48
CA PHE A 350 -0.94 9.47 0.20
C PHE A 350 0.47 9.49 -0.40
N ASN A 351 0.65 9.95 -1.63
CA ASN A 351 1.95 9.92 -2.30
C ASN A 351 2.73 11.23 -2.18
N GLN A 352 2.02 12.33 -1.98
CA GLN A 352 2.54 13.69 -2.08
C GLN A 352 2.25 14.53 -0.84
N SER A 353 1.65 13.94 0.22
CA SER A 353 1.46 14.62 1.50
C SER A 353 2.75 15.27 2.02
N TRP A 354 2.67 16.56 2.31
CA TRP A 354 3.80 17.32 2.83
C TRP A 354 3.92 17.14 4.35
N HIS A 355 5.02 16.51 4.79
CA HIS A 355 5.19 16.10 6.19
C HIS A 355 5.11 17.24 7.21
N PRO A 356 5.70 18.44 6.98
CA PRO A 356 5.59 19.56 7.90
C PRO A 356 4.15 19.98 8.22
N ALA A 357 3.25 19.98 7.22
CA ALA A 357 1.84 20.30 7.46
C ALA A 357 1.12 19.22 8.27
N VAL A 358 1.45 17.94 8.05
CA VAL A 358 0.94 16.82 8.85
C VAL A 358 1.42 16.89 10.29
N LEU A 359 2.71 17.18 10.49
CA LEU A 359 3.30 17.34 11.83
C LEU A 359 2.69 18.55 12.54
N THR A 360 2.53 19.67 11.87
CA THR A 360 1.87 20.85 12.45
C THR A 360 0.43 20.56 12.86
N ALA A 361 -0.32 19.80 12.06
CA ALA A 361 -1.68 19.36 12.44
C ALA A 361 -1.68 18.46 13.69
N LEU A 362 -0.69 17.56 13.85
CA LEU A 362 -0.53 16.75 15.06
C LEU A 362 -0.18 17.61 16.28
N GLN A 363 0.67 18.62 16.11
CA GLN A 363 0.99 19.60 17.17
C GLN A 363 -0.26 20.36 17.62
N GLU A 364 -1.05 20.88 16.69
CA GLU A 364 -2.28 21.64 16.98
C GLU A 364 -3.30 20.83 17.78
N LYS A 365 -3.29 19.50 17.63
CA LYS A 365 -4.14 18.58 18.38
C LYS A 365 -3.55 18.11 19.71
N GLY A 366 -2.36 18.60 20.08
CA GLY A 366 -1.69 18.24 21.33
C GLY A 366 -1.19 16.79 21.34
N CYS A 367 -0.64 16.32 20.21
CA CYS A 367 -0.01 15.00 20.15
C CYS A 367 1.13 14.89 21.18
N PRO A 368 1.18 13.81 21.99
CA PRO A 368 2.23 13.62 22.99
C PRO A 368 3.65 13.62 22.39
N PRO A 369 4.66 14.14 23.11
CA PRO A 369 6.03 14.25 22.63
C PRO A 369 6.63 12.98 22.00
N GLY A 370 6.53 11.83 22.66
CA GLY A 370 7.10 10.56 22.18
C GLY A 370 6.43 10.07 20.90
N LEU A 371 5.10 10.12 20.84
CA LEU A 371 4.34 9.76 19.64
C LEU A 371 4.66 10.72 18.48
N PHE A 372 4.74 12.02 18.76
CA PHE A 372 5.10 13.02 17.77
C PHE A 372 6.51 12.76 17.19
N CYS A 373 7.52 12.55 18.04
CA CYS A 373 8.88 12.27 17.59
C CYS A 373 8.98 10.97 16.80
N LEU A 374 8.27 9.90 17.21
CA LEU A 374 8.21 8.64 16.47
C LEU A 374 7.60 8.83 15.08
N ILE A 375 6.49 9.58 14.97
CA ILE A 375 5.84 9.88 13.68
C ILE A 375 6.76 10.73 12.80
N SER A 376 7.36 11.80 13.33
CA SER A 376 8.33 12.62 12.60
C SER A 376 9.52 11.78 12.10
N SER A 377 10.06 10.91 12.95
CA SER A 377 11.16 10.01 12.60
C SER A 377 10.77 8.99 11.52
N PHE A 378 9.54 8.46 11.57
CA PHE A 378 8.98 7.55 10.56
C PHE A 378 8.83 8.21 9.18
N LEU A 379 8.44 9.48 9.13
CA LEU A 379 8.23 10.22 7.88
C LEU A 379 9.55 10.63 7.20
N ARG A 380 10.64 10.78 7.96
CA ARG A 380 11.96 11.17 7.45
C ARG A 380 12.78 9.99 6.94
N GLU A 381 13.59 10.23 5.92
CA GLU A 381 14.55 9.26 5.36
C GLU A 381 13.91 7.94 4.94
N ARG A 382 12.68 7.99 4.42
CA ARG A 382 12.02 6.81 3.84
C ARG A 382 12.66 6.49 2.49
N GLN A 383 12.64 5.23 2.12
CA GLN A 383 13.13 4.77 0.83
C GLN A 383 12.14 3.79 0.20
N CYS A 384 11.80 4.00 -1.08
CA CYS A 384 11.02 3.05 -1.86
C CYS A 384 11.90 2.36 -2.90
N ASN A 385 11.82 1.03 -2.97
CA ASN A 385 12.46 0.20 -3.98
C ASN A 385 11.39 -0.37 -4.90
N LEU A 386 11.37 0.01 -6.18
CA LEU A 386 10.45 -0.52 -7.16
C LEU A 386 11.17 -1.56 -8.03
N ASN A 387 10.70 -2.80 -8.03
CA ASN A 387 11.16 -3.84 -8.97
C ASN A 387 10.03 -4.25 -9.91
N VAL A 388 10.30 -4.15 -11.20
CA VAL A 388 9.36 -4.49 -12.25
C VAL A 388 10.10 -5.33 -13.30
N ASN A 389 9.65 -6.56 -13.49
CA ASN A 389 10.20 -7.48 -14.51
C ASN A 389 11.73 -7.66 -14.43
N GLY A 390 12.34 -7.53 -13.25
CA GLY A 390 13.79 -7.65 -13.05
C GLY A 390 14.56 -6.34 -13.13
N PHE A 391 13.93 -5.25 -13.56
CA PHE A 391 14.50 -3.90 -13.51
C PHE A 391 14.12 -3.23 -12.21
N SER A 392 15.06 -2.50 -11.60
CA SER A 392 14.86 -1.89 -10.28
C SER A 392 15.22 -0.42 -10.28
N ALA A 393 14.46 0.38 -9.53
CA ALA A 393 14.81 1.75 -9.18
C ALA A 393 14.58 1.96 -7.68
N SER A 394 15.37 2.81 -7.05
CA SER A 394 15.23 3.19 -5.65
C SER A 394 15.19 4.70 -5.51
N LYS A 395 14.35 5.21 -4.61
CA LYS A 395 14.22 6.65 -4.35
C LYS A 395 14.07 6.94 -2.87
N LEU A 396 14.79 7.95 -2.38
CA LEU A 396 14.54 8.55 -1.07
C LEU A 396 13.30 9.43 -1.15
N LEU A 397 12.36 9.20 -0.24
CA LEU A 397 11.08 9.89 -0.23
C LEU A 397 11.11 11.06 0.75
N ARG A 398 10.77 12.25 0.26
CA ARG A 398 10.62 13.48 1.06
C ARG A 398 9.17 13.83 1.36
N LEU A 399 8.24 13.14 0.71
CA LEU A 399 6.81 13.39 0.76
C LEU A 399 6.05 12.06 0.86
N GLY A 400 4.76 12.19 1.17
CA GLY A 400 3.82 11.09 1.18
C GLY A 400 4.05 10.09 2.29
N PHE A 401 3.23 9.07 2.27
CA PHE A 401 3.15 7.99 3.22
C PHE A 401 3.28 6.64 2.50
N PRO A 402 3.64 5.57 3.22
CA PRO A 402 3.59 4.22 2.65
C PRO A 402 2.14 3.80 2.41
N GLN A 403 1.76 3.56 1.15
CA GLN A 403 0.44 2.98 0.78
C GLN A 403 0.33 1.50 1.16
N GLY A 404 0.24 1.24 2.46
CA GLY A 404 0.35 -0.09 3.05
C GLY A 404 0.85 -0.05 4.50
N GLY A 405 1.23 1.13 4.99
CA GLY A 405 1.37 1.44 6.41
C GLY A 405 0.03 1.45 7.14
N VAL A 406 0.11 1.53 8.46
CA VAL A 406 -0.99 1.43 9.42
C VAL A 406 -1.46 2.81 9.86
N GLY A 407 -0.53 3.70 10.18
CA GLY A 407 -0.79 5.03 10.70
C GLY A 407 -1.18 6.11 9.68
N PRO A 408 -0.71 6.07 8.42
CA PRO A 408 -0.98 7.11 7.43
C PRO A 408 -2.42 7.60 7.32
N PRO A 409 -3.46 6.73 7.36
CA PRO A 409 -4.83 7.22 7.29
C PRO A 409 -5.19 8.17 8.44
N ILE A 410 -4.74 7.89 9.66
CA ILE A 410 -4.99 8.72 10.85
C ILE A 410 -4.25 10.06 10.75
N TYR A 411 -2.99 10.04 10.30
CA TYR A 411 -2.18 11.25 10.13
C TYR A 411 -2.75 12.15 9.02
N TRP A 412 -3.15 11.53 7.91
CA TRP A 412 -3.83 12.20 6.80
C TRP A 412 -5.13 12.85 7.27
N THR A 413 -6.03 12.11 7.93
CA THR A 413 -7.31 12.66 8.37
C THR A 413 -7.13 13.80 9.38
N THR A 414 -6.12 13.72 10.25
CA THR A 414 -5.78 14.82 11.18
C THR A 414 -5.43 16.11 10.42
N HIS A 415 -4.64 15.99 9.36
CA HIS A 415 -4.26 17.11 8.49
C HIS A 415 -5.43 17.61 7.62
N ASN A 416 -6.09 16.71 6.89
CA ASN A 416 -7.15 17.01 5.93
C ASN A 416 -8.36 17.71 6.58
N ASN A 417 -8.68 17.39 7.83
CA ASN A 417 -9.80 18.05 8.53
C ASN A 417 -9.58 19.55 8.80
N ARG A 418 -8.35 20.08 8.65
CA ARG A 418 -8.13 21.54 8.67
C ARG A 418 -8.89 22.24 7.54
N VAL A 419 -9.08 21.56 6.39
CA VAL A 419 -9.90 22.08 5.29
C VAL A 419 -11.33 22.35 5.76
N ALA A 420 -11.92 21.46 6.58
CA ALA A 420 -13.26 21.69 7.12
C ALA A 420 -13.34 23.01 7.92
N VAL A 421 -12.35 23.29 8.77
CA VAL A 421 -12.31 24.50 9.59
C VAL A 421 -12.34 25.77 8.74
N TYR A 422 -11.59 25.83 7.63
CA TYR A 422 -11.56 27.00 6.74
C TYR A 422 -12.87 27.23 5.99
N VAL A 423 -13.63 26.17 5.78
CA VAL A 423 -14.82 26.19 4.93
C VAL A 423 -16.08 26.48 5.73
N GLU A 424 -16.14 25.97 6.95
CA GLU A 424 -17.28 26.17 7.84
C GLU A 424 -17.24 27.53 8.56
N VAL A 425 -16.21 28.37 8.35
CA VAL A 425 -16.09 29.72 8.98
C VAL A 425 -17.29 30.62 8.69
N GLY A 426 -17.96 30.43 7.54
CA GLY A 426 -19.18 31.17 7.18
C GLY A 426 -20.49 30.57 7.72
N GLY A 427 -20.46 29.36 8.30
CA GLY A 427 -21.64 28.66 8.84
C GLY A 427 -22.64 28.12 7.80
N GLU A 428 -22.45 28.41 6.51
CA GLU A 428 -23.38 28.05 5.43
C GLU A 428 -23.01 26.73 4.73
N ALA A 429 -21.73 26.37 4.71
CA ALA A 429 -21.23 25.12 4.16
C ALA A 429 -20.94 24.13 5.29
N LEU A 430 -21.30 22.85 5.08
CA LEU A 430 -20.99 21.76 6.00
C LEU A 430 -20.09 20.74 5.32
N PHE A 431 -19.00 20.34 5.99
CA PHE A 431 -18.08 19.34 5.50
C PHE A 431 -18.67 17.93 5.58
N ILE A 432 -18.30 17.11 4.60
CA ILE A 432 -18.42 15.66 4.65
C ILE A 432 -17.22 15.05 3.95
N GLY A 433 -16.56 14.08 4.58
CA GLY A 433 -15.34 13.50 4.03
C GLY A 433 -15.18 12.01 4.33
N TYR A 434 -14.62 11.28 3.37
CA TYR A 434 -14.16 9.92 3.54
C TYR A 434 -12.74 9.80 2.99
N ALA A 435 -11.75 9.80 3.89
CA ALA A 435 -10.34 9.76 3.54
C ALA A 435 -9.89 10.97 2.72
N ASP A 436 -9.58 10.78 1.44
CA ASP A 436 -9.22 11.80 0.45
C ASP A 436 -10.42 12.33 -0.35
N ASP A 437 -11.54 11.60 -0.37
CA ASP A 437 -12.80 12.06 -0.95
C ASP A 437 -13.46 13.08 -0.01
N ASN A 438 -13.44 14.35 -0.41
CA ASN A 438 -14.00 15.43 0.39
C ASN A 438 -15.19 16.08 -0.32
N GLY A 439 -16.11 16.65 0.45
CA GLY A 439 -17.20 17.43 -0.08
C GLY A 439 -17.77 18.44 0.91
N PHE A 440 -18.48 19.42 0.35
CA PHE A 440 -19.18 20.46 1.09
C PHE A 440 -20.63 20.52 0.65
N THR A 441 -21.52 20.69 1.61
CA THR A 441 -22.96 20.84 1.36
C THR A 441 -23.43 22.21 1.79
N VAL A 442 -24.12 22.93 0.91
CA VAL A 442 -24.75 24.23 1.18
C VAL A 442 -26.24 24.10 0.90
N GLU A 443 -27.07 24.70 1.75
CA GLU A 443 -28.53 24.74 1.59
C GLU A 443 -28.99 26.17 1.29
N GLY A 444 -29.89 26.34 0.32
CA GLY A 444 -30.48 27.65 0.03
C GLY A 444 -31.78 27.57 -0.77
N GLY A 445 -32.26 28.72 -1.21
CA GLY A 445 -33.47 28.82 -2.03
C GLY A 445 -33.27 28.23 -3.44
N PRO A 446 -34.34 27.74 -4.10
CA PRO A 446 -34.26 27.24 -5.47
C PRO A 446 -33.71 28.26 -6.48
N ASP A 447 -33.94 29.55 -6.23
CA ASP A 447 -33.50 30.66 -7.10
C ASP A 447 -32.03 31.06 -6.87
N GLU A 448 -31.37 30.50 -5.86
CA GLU A 448 -30.00 30.87 -5.43
C GLU A 448 -28.93 29.90 -5.94
N LEU A 449 -29.29 28.95 -6.82
CA LEU A 449 -28.42 27.83 -7.23
C LEU A 449 -27.03 28.27 -7.72
N GLY A 450 -26.95 29.35 -8.50
CA GLY A 450 -25.67 29.90 -8.98
C GLY A 450 -24.77 30.39 -7.84
N ALA A 451 -25.33 31.14 -6.90
CA ALA A 451 -24.61 31.64 -5.73
C ALA A 451 -24.19 30.50 -4.78
N LEU A 452 -25.06 29.50 -4.59
CA LEU A 452 -24.77 28.32 -3.77
C LEU A 452 -23.62 27.48 -4.33
N VAL A 453 -23.53 27.35 -5.66
CA VAL A 453 -22.40 26.68 -6.32
C VAL A 453 -21.13 27.48 -6.07
N GLU A 454 -21.10 28.80 -6.33
CA GLU A 454 -19.91 29.61 -6.07
C GLU A 454 -19.46 29.55 -4.61
N LEU A 455 -20.40 29.59 -3.67
CA LEU A 455 -20.13 29.52 -2.22
C LEU A 455 -19.58 28.15 -1.81
N ALA A 456 -20.06 27.07 -2.43
CA ALA A 456 -19.53 25.72 -2.22
C ALA A 456 -18.15 25.51 -2.89
N TRP A 457 -17.79 26.30 -3.91
CA TRP A 457 -16.49 26.26 -4.59
C TRP A 457 -15.43 27.20 -4.00
N LEU A 458 -15.82 28.29 -3.34
CA LEU A 458 -14.90 29.21 -2.62
C LEU A 458 -13.84 28.48 -1.77
N PRO A 459 -14.22 27.47 -0.98
CA PRO A 459 -13.31 26.54 -0.30
C PRO A 459 -12.15 25.97 -1.11
N ALA A 460 -12.40 25.59 -2.36
CA ALA A 460 -11.41 24.95 -3.22
C ALA A 460 -10.33 25.92 -3.70
N TYR A 461 -10.59 27.24 -3.63
CA TYR A 461 -9.62 28.29 -3.97
C TYR A 461 -8.80 28.77 -2.77
N LEU A 462 -9.23 28.45 -1.54
CA LEU A 462 -8.62 28.92 -0.29
C LEU A 462 -7.70 27.90 0.39
N SER A 463 -7.43 26.76 -0.27
CA SER A 463 -6.44 25.77 0.20
C SER A 463 -5.07 26.09 -0.40
N PRO A 464 -4.15 26.75 0.33
CA PRO A 464 -2.73 26.71 0.00
C PRO A 464 -2.15 25.30 0.17
#